data_AF-A0A2S9SKK3-F1
#
_entry.id   AF-A0A2S9SKK3-F1
#
_cell.length_a   1.000
_cell.length_b   1.000
_cell.length_c   1.000
_cell.angle_alpha   90.00
_cell.angle_beta   90.00
_cell.angle_gamma   90.00
#
_symmetry.space_group_name_H-M   'P 1'
#
loop_
_entity.id
_entity.type
_entity.pdbx_description
1 polymer ?
#
loop_
_entity_poly.entity_id
_entity_poly.type
_entity_poly.pdbx_seq_one_letter_code
_entity_poly.pdbx_strand_id
1 'polypeptide(L)'
;MSENINEPVVYLAKEQKNNKISPIWILPLIILGILAFIAYDTYSKKGTNIVVYFKSAEGLKENITTLEYKGLALGKVTKISIHDDLKNVAVNILVNSDVAKYVANEGSKFWIKKPTVSLTKISGLSTLISGYKIELSPNFNLENTKPQWYFTGFDSAPDDEFEENGYYISLLMNDKDNVDVGTPIFYNKYQIGEIVSKEFKDEQLYASAYIYDKYNYLVNKSSKFIMNEALKVNYGASGLNIEVSSLYSALVGGITVVTSIKDDAKIEKNEIYTLFSSKDDLRKKVNFTIDFNEGKIDENTSILYKGIQIGKISNVKIQDDILATKAYVYEEYKYLLTKNSRFIIEEPTISFDGIKNLGNIIKGNYLSLDYQEGEFSDKFFGISKKDLKKSLNAIKIDLISDNLNSINERSKIYFKNIEIGRVESYKLSNDYKNVRISILIDDKYKDLINNSSKFYDMSSKLLEIKNFDMNINYSGVEKTLNGGIALVSNEINTKLTKKEFELFASYKDIQREKRDKTNGFIVYS
;
A
#
# COMPACT_ATOMS: atom_id res chain seq x y z
N MET A 1 116.94 -51.47 -68.90
CA MET A 1 117.08 -50.17 -68.20
C MET A 1 116.53 -49.11 -69.15
N SER A 2 115.24 -48.85 -69.17
CA SER A 2 114.45 -48.03 -68.22
C SER A 2 114.85 -46.56 -68.24
N GLU A 3 114.11 -45.73 -68.98
CA GLU A 3 113.60 -44.47 -68.44
C GLU A 3 112.45 -43.97 -69.30
N ASN A 4 111.26 -44.03 -68.70
CA ASN A 4 110.01 -43.51 -69.21
C ASN A 4 109.97 -42.03 -68.78
N ILE A 5 110.10 -41.10 -69.73
CA ILE A 5 110.06 -39.67 -69.41
C ILE A 5 108.60 -39.23 -69.56
N ASN A 6 107.93 -39.07 -68.42
CA ASN A 6 106.56 -38.54 -68.32
C ASN A 6 106.55 -37.05 -68.73
N GLU A 7 105.71 -36.70 -69.71
CA GLU A 7 105.34 -35.30 -69.96
C GLU A 7 104.41 -34.78 -68.85
N PRO A 8 104.63 -33.56 -68.32
CA PRO A 8 103.76 -32.98 -67.31
C PRO A 8 102.44 -32.47 -67.93
N VAL A 9 101.32 -33.01 -67.47
CA VAL A 9 99.98 -32.50 -67.80
C VAL A 9 99.73 -31.21 -66.99
N VAL A 10 99.62 -30.07 -67.69
CA VAL A 10 99.25 -28.79 -67.09
C VAL A 10 97.73 -28.68 -67.01
N TYR A 11 97.17 -28.70 -65.80
CA TYR A 11 95.76 -28.42 -65.58
C TYR A 11 95.52 -26.91 -65.56
N LEU A 12 94.73 -26.39 -66.50
CA LEU A 12 94.26 -25.01 -66.46
C LEU A 12 93.26 -24.82 -65.31
N ALA A 13 93.50 -23.83 -64.45
CA ALA A 13 92.60 -23.50 -63.34
C ALA A 13 91.25 -23.02 -63.89
N LYS A 14 90.18 -23.72 -63.50
CA LYS A 14 88.81 -23.35 -63.84
C LYS A 14 88.38 -22.18 -62.96
N GLU A 15 88.28 -20.99 -63.54
CA GLU A 15 87.81 -19.79 -62.85
C GLU A 15 86.36 -20.00 -62.38
N GLN A 16 86.17 -20.19 -61.07
CA GLN A 16 84.84 -20.18 -60.47
C GLN A 16 84.38 -18.74 -60.31
N LYS A 17 83.32 -18.40 -61.04
CA LYS A 17 82.65 -17.09 -60.99
C LYS A 17 82.15 -16.84 -59.56
N ASN A 18 82.87 -16.02 -58.81
CA ASN A 18 82.49 -15.60 -57.47
C ASN A 18 81.21 -14.74 -57.56
N ASN A 19 80.08 -15.27 -57.09
CA ASN A 19 78.88 -14.47 -56.88
C ASN A 19 79.18 -13.45 -55.78
N LYS A 20 79.00 -12.16 -56.09
CA LYS A 20 79.37 -11.01 -55.23
C LYS A 20 78.54 -10.85 -53.95
N ILE A 21 77.67 -11.81 -53.63
CA ILE A 21 76.84 -11.79 -52.42
C ILE A 21 77.09 -13.09 -51.67
N SER A 22 77.80 -12.96 -50.54
CA SER A 22 78.04 -14.09 -49.64
C SER A 22 76.72 -14.53 -48.99
N PRO A 23 76.43 -15.85 -48.92
CA PRO A 23 75.23 -16.38 -48.26
C PRO A 23 75.12 -16.00 -46.77
N ILE A 24 76.20 -15.48 -46.17
CA ILE A 24 76.21 -14.89 -44.81
C ILE A 24 75.25 -13.70 -44.68
N TRP A 25 74.97 -12.95 -45.75
CA TRP A 25 74.01 -11.84 -45.73
C TRP A 25 72.53 -12.26 -45.70
N ILE A 26 72.23 -13.54 -45.92
CA ILE A 26 70.87 -14.07 -45.81
C ILE A 26 70.43 -14.10 -44.34
N LEU A 27 71.36 -14.39 -43.42
CA LEU A 27 71.09 -14.52 -42.00
C LEU A 27 70.57 -13.20 -41.35
N PRO A 28 71.22 -12.02 -41.55
CA PRO A 28 70.68 -10.74 -41.10
C PRO A 28 69.28 -10.41 -41.63
N LEU A 29 68.99 -10.78 -42.89
CA LEU A 29 67.71 -10.48 -43.54
C LEU A 29 66.57 -11.35 -42.98
N ILE A 30 66.86 -12.61 -42.67
CA ILE A 30 65.95 -13.50 -41.94
C ILE A 30 65.67 -12.95 -40.54
N ILE A 31 66.71 -12.53 -39.81
CA ILE A 31 66.57 -11.94 -38.46
C ILE A 31 65.70 -10.68 -38.52
N LEU A 32 65.93 -9.80 -39.51
CA LEU A 32 65.12 -8.60 -39.72
C LEU A 32 63.65 -8.95 -39.97
N GLY A 33 63.38 -9.98 -40.79
CA GLY A 33 62.03 -10.47 -41.05
C GLY A 33 61.32 -10.97 -39.79
N ILE A 34 62.03 -11.74 -38.95
CA ILE A 34 61.50 -12.23 -37.66
C ILE A 34 61.23 -11.06 -36.72
N LEU A 35 62.14 -10.09 -36.61
CA LEU A 35 61.95 -8.91 -35.77
C LEU A 35 60.78 -8.04 -36.24
N ALA A 36 60.63 -7.84 -37.55
CA ALA A 36 59.49 -7.12 -38.12
C ALA A 36 58.17 -7.84 -37.84
N PHE A 37 58.15 -9.18 -37.95
CA PHE A 37 56.99 -9.99 -37.63
C PHE A 37 56.63 -9.92 -36.14
N ILE A 38 57.61 -10.06 -35.23
CA ILE A 38 57.39 -9.94 -33.78
C ILE A 38 56.91 -8.53 -33.42
N ALA A 39 57.50 -7.48 -34.01
CA ALA A 39 57.10 -6.11 -33.79
C ALA A 39 55.65 -5.87 -34.25
N TYR A 40 55.28 -6.39 -35.42
CA TYR A 40 53.92 -6.31 -35.95
C TYR A 40 52.90 -7.09 -35.08
N ASP A 41 53.25 -8.32 -34.68
CA ASP A 41 52.42 -9.17 -33.83
C ASP A 41 52.21 -8.54 -32.45
N THR A 42 53.28 -8.04 -31.85
CA THR A 42 53.25 -7.36 -30.55
C THR A 42 52.42 -6.08 -30.62
N TYR A 43 52.57 -5.30 -31.68
CA TYR A 43 51.81 -4.06 -31.85
C TYR A 43 50.32 -4.33 -32.11
N SER A 44 50.00 -5.31 -32.96
CA SER A 44 48.61 -5.69 -33.28
C SER A 44 47.86 -6.29 -32.08
N LYS A 45 48.59 -6.86 -31.11
CA LYS A 45 48.03 -7.38 -29.85
C LYS A 45 47.92 -6.32 -28.75
N LYS A 46 48.41 -5.10 -28.95
CA LYS A 46 48.18 -4.02 -27.99
C LYS A 46 46.72 -3.60 -28.04
N GLY A 47 46.06 -3.66 -26.89
CA GLY A 47 44.70 -3.15 -26.73
C GLY A 47 44.59 -1.65 -27.03
N THR A 48 43.36 -1.16 -27.18
CA THR A 48 43.06 0.25 -27.43
C THR A 48 42.70 0.96 -26.13
N ASN A 49 43.34 2.09 -25.83
CA ASN A 49 42.96 2.91 -24.68
C ASN A 49 41.82 3.86 -25.06
N ILE A 50 40.78 3.87 -24.25
CA ILE A 50 39.69 4.86 -24.31
C ILE A 50 39.58 5.59 -22.97
N VAL A 51 39.00 6.78 -22.99
CA VAL A 51 38.71 7.60 -21.81
C VAL A 51 37.20 7.81 -21.73
N VAL A 52 36.60 7.42 -20.62
CA VAL A 52 35.18 7.65 -20.35
C VAL A 52 35.05 8.62 -19.18
N TYR A 53 34.33 9.72 -19.39
CA TYR A 53 34.09 10.75 -18.39
C TYR A 53 32.79 10.45 -17.63
N PHE A 54 32.88 10.17 -16.33
CA PHE A 54 31.73 9.98 -15.45
C PHE A 54 31.61 11.14 -14.45
N LYS A 55 30.41 11.39 -13.92
CA LYS A 55 30.23 12.37 -12.82
C LYS A 55 30.88 11.92 -11.50
N SER A 56 30.99 10.60 -11.30
CA SER A 56 31.58 9.98 -10.11
C SER A 56 32.29 8.69 -10.50
N ALA A 57 33.36 8.34 -9.80
CA ALA A 57 34.05 7.05 -9.91
C ALA A 57 33.83 6.16 -8.68
N GLU A 58 32.74 6.40 -7.94
CA GLU A 58 32.37 5.61 -6.77
C GLU A 58 32.38 4.11 -7.07
N GLY A 59 33.12 3.35 -6.25
CA GLY A 59 33.21 1.89 -6.36
C GLY A 59 34.13 1.35 -7.47
N LEU A 60 34.53 2.18 -8.43
CA LEU A 60 35.49 1.80 -9.47
C LEU A 60 36.90 1.69 -8.89
N LYS A 61 37.68 0.72 -9.36
CA LYS A 61 39.06 0.49 -8.93
C LYS A 61 39.98 0.25 -10.12
N GLU A 62 41.12 0.94 -10.12
CA GLU A 62 42.18 0.73 -11.10
C GLU A 62 42.66 -0.72 -11.09
N ASN A 63 42.88 -1.28 -12.28
CA ASN A 63 43.33 -2.65 -12.53
C ASN A 63 42.42 -3.77 -12.01
N ILE A 64 41.26 -3.43 -11.45
CA ILE A 64 40.29 -4.40 -10.90
C ILE A 64 38.98 -4.32 -11.68
N THR A 65 38.45 -3.12 -11.91
CA THR A 65 37.17 -2.95 -12.59
C THR A 65 37.28 -3.33 -14.07
N THR A 66 36.39 -4.21 -14.53
CA THR A 66 36.29 -4.69 -15.90
C THR A 66 35.34 -3.85 -16.73
N LEU A 67 35.63 -3.76 -18.03
CA LEU A 67 34.68 -3.35 -19.06
C LEU A 67 34.00 -4.62 -19.59
N GLU A 68 32.68 -4.70 -19.52
CA GLU A 68 31.92 -5.89 -19.89
C GLU A 68 30.82 -5.61 -20.91
N TYR A 69 30.57 -6.59 -21.77
CA TYR A 69 29.38 -6.64 -22.63
C TYR A 69 28.75 -8.02 -22.50
N LYS A 70 27.46 -8.10 -22.16
CA LYS A 70 26.74 -9.37 -21.94
C LYS A 70 27.47 -10.35 -21.01
N GLY A 71 28.17 -9.82 -20.00
CA GLY A 71 28.95 -10.59 -19.02
C GLY A 71 30.33 -11.05 -19.48
N LEU A 72 30.76 -10.72 -20.71
CA LEU A 72 32.10 -11.00 -21.20
C LEU A 72 33.02 -9.79 -20.95
N ALA A 73 34.18 -10.02 -20.32
CA ALA A 73 35.18 -8.98 -20.08
C ALA A 73 35.89 -8.60 -21.39
N LEU A 74 35.65 -7.38 -21.86
CA LEU A 74 36.20 -6.79 -23.08
C LEU A 74 37.41 -5.87 -22.81
N GLY A 75 37.67 -5.55 -21.55
CA GLY A 75 38.77 -4.68 -21.16
C GLY A 75 38.83 -4.47 -19.64
N LYS A 76 39.70 -3.56 -19.21
CA LYS A 76 39.87 -3.21 -17.79
C LYS A 76 40.20 -1.73 -17.59
N VAL A 77 39.76 -1.19 -16.46
CA VAL A 77 40.13 0.15 -16.01
C VAL A 77 41.61 0.16 -15.65
N THR A 78 42.39 1.06 -16.25
CA THR A 78 43.83 1.20 -16.00
C THR A 78 44.17 2.37 -15.10
N LYS A 79 43.42 3.48 -15.21
CA LYS A 79 43.67 4.71 -14.42
C LYS A 79 42.39 5.51 -14.20
N ILE A 80 42.21 6.05 -13.00
CA ILE A 80 41.11 6.93 -12.63
C ILE A 80 41.72 8.26 -12.17
N SER A 81 41.33 9.35 -12.80
CA SER A 81 41.82 10.69 -12.46
C SER A 81 40.69 11.71 -12.52
N ILE A 82 40.73 12.73 -11.67
CA ILE A 82 39.82 13.86 -11.83
C ILE A 82 40.14 14.58 -13.14
N HIS A 83 39.11 14.96 -13.88
CA HIS A 83 39.27 15.76 -15.09
C HIS A 83 39.62 17.21 -14.72
N ASP A 84 40.21 17.97 -15.65
CA ASP A 84 40.69 19.33 -15.40
C ASP A 84 39.57 20.30 -14.98
N ASP A 85 38.32 19.97 -15.33
CA ASP A 85 37.12 20.72 -14.94
C ASP A 85 36.71 20.56 -13.46
N LEU A 86 37.35 19.63 -12.73
CA LEU A 86 37.03 19.24 -11.35
C LEU A 86 35.58 18.75 -11.13
N LYS A 87 34.81 18.55 -12.20
CA LYS A 87 33.40 18.12 -12.15
C LYS A 87 33.23 16.68 -12.57
N ASN A 88 34.09 16.20 -13.47
CA ASN A 88 34.03 14.85 -14.00
C ASN A 88 35.28 14.05 -13.61
N VAL A 89 35.15 12.73 -13.63
CA VAL A 89 36.25 11.78 -13.43
C VAL A 89 36.55 11.12 -14.76
N ALA A 90 37.80 11.24 -15.21
CA ALA A 90 38.33 10.59 -16.40
C ALA A 90 38.77 9.16 -16.04
N VAL A 91 38.05 8.18 -16.58
CA VAL A 91 38.34 6.75 -16.39
C VAL A 91 38.99 6.22 -17.67
N ASN A 92 40.27 5.84 -17.56
CA ASN A 92 41.03 5.24 -18.65
C ASN A 92 40.77 3.73 -18.66
N ILE A 93 40.39 3.20 -19.81
CA ILE A 93 40.03 1.80 -20.00
C ILE A 93 40.88 1.24 -21.15
N LEU A 94 41.59 0.14 -20.88
CA LEU A 94 42.29 -0.63 -21.89
C LEU A 94 41.35 -1.71 -22.42
N VAL A 95 40.92 -1.54 -23.67
CA VAL A 95 40.05 -2.46 -24.42
C VAL A 95 40.90 -3.49 -25.16
N ASN A 96 40.49 -4.76 -25.15
CA ASN A 96 41.19 -5.82 -25.87
C ASN A 96 41.19 -5.57 -27.38
N SER A 97 42.28 -5.97 -28.07
CA SER A 97 42.51 -5.65 -29.48
C SER A 97 41.49 -6.31 -30.44
N ASP A 98 40.94 -7.46 -30.06
CA ASP A 98 39.95 -8.24 -30.82
C ASP A 98 38.58 -7.56 -30.92
N VAL A 99 38.22 -6.76 -29.91
CA VAL A 99 36.92 -6.06 -29.83
C VAL A 99 37.02 -4.54 -29.98
N ALA A 100 38.24 -3.98 -30.01
CA ALA A 100 38.50 -2.54 -30.04
C ALA A 100 37.68 -1.79 -31.12
N LYS A 101 37.53 -2.35 -32.33
CA LYS A 101 36.78 -1.72 -33.43
C LYS A 101 35.27 -1.56 -33.17
N TYR A 102 34.70 -2.38 -32.28
CA TYR A 102 33.28 -2.34 -31.91
C TYR A 102 33.02 -1.46 -30.67
N VAL A 103 34.06 -1.19 -29.89
CA VAL A 103 33.98 -0.46 -28.61
C VAL A 103 34.45 0.99 -28.77
N ALA A 104 35.55 1.20 -29.50
CA ALA A 104 36.19 2.51 -29.68
C ALA A 104 35.70 3.20 -30.97
N ASN A 105 34.38 3.35 -31.10
CA ASN A 105 33.74 3.97 -32.25
C ASN A 105 32.60 4.92 -31.83
N GLU A 106 32.20 5.81 -32.74
CA GLU A 106 31.02 6.66 -32.58
C GLU A 106 29.75 5.80 -32.41
N GLY A 107 28.95 6.13 -31.39
CA GLY A 107 27.71 5.41 -31.05
C GLY A 107 27.85 4.44 -29.87
N SER A 108 29.08 4.09 -29.46
CA SER A 108 29.28 3.28 -28.25
C SER A 108 28.94 4.07 -26.98
N LYS A 109 28.12 3.49 -26.11
CA LYS A 109 27.68 4.07 -24.84
C LYS A 109 28.22 3.26 -23.66
N PHE A 110 28.53 3.92 -22.54
CA PHE A 110 29.14 3.31 -21.36
C PHE A 110 28.43 3.75 -20.09
N TRP A 111 28.21 2.83 -19.14
CA TRP A 111 27.64 3.17 -17.83
C TRP A 111 28.26 2.34 -16.71
N ILE A 112 28.17 2.87 -15.49
CA ILE A 112 28.60 2.14 -14.29
C ILE A 112 27.47 1.23 -13.82
N LYS A 113 27.71 -0.08 -13.74
CA LYS A 113 26.78 -1.03 -13.13
C LYS A 113 27.17 -1.30 -11.69
N LYS A 114 26.28 -0.86 -10.80
CA LYS A 114 26.41 -1.07 -9.35
C LYS A 114 26.04 -2.52 -8.99
N PRO A 115 26.70 -3.13 -8.00
CA PRO A 115 26.26 -4.40 -7.43
C PRO A 115 24.81 -4.30 -6.96
N THR A 116 23.95 -5.21 -7.42
CA THR A 116 22.61 -5.37 -6.87
C THR A 116 22.60 -6.51 -5.86
N VAL A 117 22.08 -6.25 -4.65
CA VAL A 117 21.83 -7.29 -3.66
C VAL A 117 20.45 -7.86 -3.92
N SER A 118 20.36 -8.93 -4.70
CA SER A 118 19.09 -9.60 -4.91
C SER A 118 18.85 -10.62 -3.79
N LEU A 119 17.75 -10.43 -3.04
CA LEU A 119 17.31 -11.38 -2.00
C LEU A 119 16.90 -12.75 -2.57
N THR A 120 16.79 -12.90 -3.89
CA THR A 120 16.35 -14.14 -4.55
C THR A 120 17.45 -15.20 -4.69
N LYS A 121 18.73 -14.87 -4.46
CA LYS A 121 19.87 -15.76 -4.68
C LYS A 121 20.47 -16.36 -3.40
N ILE A 122 19.73 -16.40 -2.30
CA ILE A 122 20.19 -17.10 -1.08
C ILE A 122 19.95 -18.60 -1.18
N SER A 123 20.93 -19.31 -1.73
CA SER A 123 21.22 -20.67 -1.27
C SER A 123 22.74 -20.89 -1.29
N GLY A 124 23.33 -21.06 -0.09
CA GLY A 124 24.77 -21.27 0.12
C GLY A 124 25.56 -19.98 0.32
N LEU A 125 25.84 -19.64 1.59
CA LEU A 125 26.52 -18.43 2.03
C LEU A 125 27.97 -18.31 1.50
N SER A 126 28.11 -17.74 0.30
CA SER A 126 29.22 -16.88 -0.12
C SER A 126 28.73 -16.05 -1.30
N THR A 127 27.98 -14.99 -1.01
CA THR A 127 27.65 -13.98 -2.01
C THR A 127 28.95 -13.27 -2.36
N LEU A 128 29.64 -13.76 -3.38
CA LEU A 128 30.55 -12.95 -4.18
C LEU A 128 29.71 -11.76 -4.66
N ILE A 129 29.79 -10.66 -3.92
CA ILE A 129 29.27 -9.37 -4.37
C ILE A 129 30.04 -9.11 -5.66
N SER A 130 29.34 -9.19 -6.79
CA SER A 130 29.89 -8.75 -8.07
C SER A 130 30.34 -7.30 -7.87
N GLY A 131 31.64 -7.02 -7.95
CA GLY A 131 32.14 -5.66 -7.79
C GLY A 131 31.52 -4.71 -8.82
N TYR A 132 31.70 -3.40 -8.61
CA TYR A 132 31.35 -2.42 -9.62
C TYR A 132 32.05 -2.75 -10.95
N LYS A 133 31.29 -2.69 -12.04
CA LYS A 133 31.77 -2.92 -13.39
C LYS A 133 31.28 -1.82 -14.33
N ILE A 134 31.96 -1.67 -15.46
CA ILE A 134 31.52 -0.77 -16.53
C ILE A 134 30.90 -1.65 -17.60
N GLU A 135 29.64 -1.40 -17.94
CA GLU A 135 29.00 -2.04 -19.09
C GLU A 135 28.99 -1.09 -20.28
N LEU A 136 28.90 -1.67 -21.49
CA LEU A 136 28.83 -0.91 -22.73
C LEU A 136 27.70 -1.39 -23.64
N SER A 137 27.18 -0.48 -24.44
CA SER A 137 26.36 -0.78 -25.61
C SER A 137 27.21 -0.44 -26.84
N PRO A 138 27.77 -1.44 -27.55
CA PRO A 138 28.63 -1.22 -28.71
C PRO A 138 27.80 -0.90 -29.95
N ASN A 139 28.34 -0.07 -30.83
CA ASN A 139 27.78 0.11 -32.17
C ASN A 139 28.34 -0.97 -33.12
N PHE A 140 27.48 -1.89 -33.54
CA PHE A 140 27.84 -2.95 -34.49
C PHE A 140 27.83 -2.49 -35.95
N ASN A 141 27.20 -1.34 -36.26
CA ASN A 141 27.18 -0.82 -37.61
C ASN A 141 28.52 -0.10 -37.90
N LEU A 142 29.41 -0.83 -38.57
CA LEU A 142 30.73 -0.34 -38.95
C LEU A 142 30.72 0.45 -40.28
N GLU A 143 29.58 0.57 -40.95
CA GLU A 143 29.47 1.37 -42.17
C GLU A 143 29.40 2.86 -41.81
N ASN A 144 30.41 3.63 -42.25
CA ASN A 144 30.56 5.07 -42.01
C ASN A 144 30.79 5.51 -40.55
N THR A 145 31.06 4.59 -39.61
CA THR A 145 31.40 4.96 -38.23
C THR A 145 32.87 5.32 -38.07
N LYS A 146 33.12 6.44 -37.38
CA LYS A 146 34.49 6.89 -37.10
C LYS A 146 35.01 6.30 -35.78
N PRO A 147 36.32 6.03 -35.69
CA PRO A 147 36.95 5.72 -34.41
C PRO A 147 36.78 6.86 -33.40
N GLN A 148 36.49 6.52 -32.15
CA GLN A 148 36.36 7.47 -31.05
C GLN A 148 37.07 6.93 -29.82
N TRP A 149 37.80 7.81 -29.12
CA TRP A 149 38.58 7.44 -27.92
C TRP A 149 38.11 8.13 -26.64
N TYR A 150 37.23 9.14 -26.75
CA TYR A 150 36.71 9.92 -25.64
C TYR A 150 35.19 9.79 -25.61
N PHE A 151 34.64 9.44 -24.45
CA PHE A 151 33.21 9.14 -24.29
C PHE A 151 32.65 9.79 -23.03
N THR A 152 31.36 10.10 -23.06
CA THR A 152 30.60 10.48 -21.87
C THR A 152 29.95 9.23 -21.28
N GLY A 153 30.15 9.00 -19.99
CA GLY A 153 29.56 7.90 -19.25
C GLY A 153 28.20 8.25 -18.65
N PHE A 154 27.27 7.30 -18.69
CA PHE A 154 25.94 7.41 -18.10
C PHE A 154 25.92 6.84 -16.68
N ASP A 155 25.04 7.39 -15.83
CA ASP A 155 24.86 6.95 -14.44
C ASP A 155 24.09 5.61 -14.33
N SER A 156 23.36 5.24 -15.38
CA SER A 156 22.58 3.99 -15.52
C SER A 156 22.57 3.51 -16.98
N ALA A 157 22.17 2.26 -17.21
CA ALA A 157 21.98 1.72 -18.55
C ALA A 157 20.97 2.58 -19.33
N PRO A 158 21.29 3.00 -20.57
CA PRO A 158 20.36 3.76 -21.39
C PRO A 158 19.29 2.83 -21.98
N ASP A 159 18.06 3.31 -22.13
CA ASP A 159 16.92 2.45 -22.52
C ASP A 159 17.09 1.79 -23.90
N ASP A 160 17.86 2.42 -24.80
CA ASP A 160 18.07 1.94 -26.15
C ASP A 160 18.86 0.61 -26.24
N GLU A 161 19.52 0.18 -25.16
CA GLU A 161 20.12 -1.16 -25.08
C GLU A 161 19.06 -2.27 -25.09
N PHE A 162 17.91 -2.02 -24.45
CA PHE A 162 16.79 -2.95 -24.42
C PHE A 162 16.00 -2.92 -25.72
N GLU A 163 16.06 -1.79 -26.43
CA GLU A 163 15.22 -1.50 -27.59
C GLU A 163 15.50 -2.32 -28.85
N GLU A 164 16.69 -2.91 -29.00
CA GLU A 164 17.11 -3.57 -30.25
C GLU A 164 16.54 -4.98 -30.41
N ASN A 165 16.17 -5.69 -29.32
CA ASN A 165 15.59 -7.04 -29.39
C ASN A 165 14.76 -7.38 -28.14
N GLY A 166 13.45 -7.60 -28.30
CA GLY A 166 12.55 -8.12 -27.25
C GLY A 166 11.18 -7.42 -27.19
N TYR A 167 10.26 -7.96 -26.38
CA TYR A 167 8.94 -7.36 -26.18
C TYR A 167 8.92 -6.55 -24.89
N TYR A 168 9.11 -5.23 -25.02
CA TYR A 168 9.18 -4.30 -23.90
C TYR A 168 7.91 -3.46 -23.81
N ILE A 169 7.54 -3.15 -22.57
CA ILE A 169 6.31 -2.43 -22.24
C ILE A 169 6.66 -1.31 -21.27
N SER A 170 6.32 -0.08 -21.62
CA SER A 170 6.55 1.08 -20.76
C SER A 170 5.41 1.21 -19.75
N LEU A 171 5.74 1.10 -18.47
CA LEU A 171 4.80 1.21 -17.37
C LEU A 171 4.93 2.57 -16.69
N LEU A 172 3.84 3.33 -16.64
CA LEU A 172 3.72 4.52 -15.81
C LEU A 172 3.41 4.09 -14.38
N MET A 173 4.32 4.40 -13.46
CA MET A 173 4.22 4.06 -12.04
C MET A 173 3.66 5.21 -11.22
N ASN A 174 3.03 4.88 -10.09
CA ASN A 174 2.75 5.84 -9.04
C ASN A 174 3.94 5.97 -8.09
N ASP A 175 4.09 7.13 -7.45
CA ASP A 175 5.15 7.44 -6.50
C ASP A 175 5.19 6.51 -5.26
N LYS A 176 4.08 5.85 -4.95
CA LYS A 176 3.93 4.89 -3.85
C LYS A 176 4.26 3.43 -4.22
N ASP A 177 4.47 3.12 -5.49
CA ASP A 177 4.66 1.75 -5.94
C ASP A 177 6.13 1.31 -5.77
N ASN A 178 6.39 0.40 -4.82
CA ASN A 178 7.71 -0.20 -4.59
C ASN A 178 8.06 -1.22 -5.69
N VAL A 179 8.39 -0.73 -6.89
CA VAL A 179 8.91 -1.55 -7.99
C VAL A 179 10.38 -1.21 -8.20
N ASP A 180 11.25 -2.22 -8.21
CA ASP A 180 12.68 -2.09 -8.49
C ASP A 180 13.08 -2.87 -9.76
N VAL A 181 14.27 -2.58 -10.29
CA VAL A 181 14.86 -3.38 -11.36
C VAL A 181 15.01 -4.84 -10.87
N GLY A 182 14.53 -5.79 -11.68
CA GLY A 182 14.42 -7.20 -11.34
C GLY A 182 13.08 -7.60 -10.71
N THR A 183 12.13 -6.67 -10.52
CA THR A 183 10.78 -7.01 -10.05
C THR A 183 10.11 -7.97 -11.03
N PRO A 184 9.62 -9.15 -10.58
CA PRO A 184 9.05 -10.15 -11.46
C PRO A 184 7.66 -9.76 -11.97
N ILE A 185 7.39 -10.10 -13.23
CA ILE A 185 6.08 -9.94 -13.88
C ILE A 185 5.45 -11.32 -14.02
N PHE A 186 4.21 -11.45 -13.57
CA PHE A 186 3.47 -12.70 -13.50
C PHE A 186 2.24 -12.71 -14.41
N TYR A 187 1.96 -13.86 -15.01
CA TYR A 187 0.68 -14.18 -15.63
C TYR A 187 0.20 -15.51 -15.06
N ASN A 188 -1.02 -15.56 -14.53
CA ASN A 188 -1.55 -16.76 -13.84
C ASN A 188 -0.58 -17.39 -12.82
N LYS A 189 0.13 -16.54 -12.04
CA LYS A 189 1.15 -16.92 -11.03
C LYS A 189 2.49 -17.45 -11.59
N TYR A 190 2.66 -17.53 -12.91
CA TYR A 190 3.94 -17.88 -13.54
C TYR A 190 4.70 -16.62 -13.91
N GLN A 191 6.00 -16.56 -13.61
CA GLN A 191 6.83 -15.43 -14.02
C GLN A 191 7.03 -15.47 -15.53
N ILE A 192 6.65 -14.38 -16.20
CA ILE A 192 6.71 -14.22 -17.65
C ILE A 192 7.65 -13.10 -18.09
N GLY A 193 8.20 -12.34 -17.15
CA GLY A 193 9.07 -11.21 -17.42
C GLY A 193 9.60 -10.57 -16.15
N GLU A 194 10.24 -9.43 -16.32
CA GLU A 194 10.80 -8.62 -15.23
C GLU A 194 10.95 -7.14 -15.62
N ILE A 195 11.07 -6.28 -14.62
CA ILE A 195 11.42 -4.86 -14.82
C ILE A 195 12.93 -4.74 -15.08
N VAL A 196 13.31 -4.09 -16.18
CA VAL A 196 14.71 -3.99 -16.61
C VAL A 196 15.31 -2.59 -16.42
N SER A 197 14.50 -1.54 -16.45
CA SER A 197 14.92 -0.16 -16.18
C SER A 197 13.84 0.65 -15.48
N LYS A 198 14.24 1.77 -14.86
CA LYS A 198 13.39 2.79 -14.27
C LYS A 198 13.94 4.16 -14.62
N GLU A 199 13.07 5.07 -15.04
CA GLU A 199 13.43 6.44 -15.39
C GLU A 199 12.44 7.42 -14.76
N PHE A 200 12.95 8.49 -14.13
CA PHE A 200 12.14 9.61 -13.69
C PHE A 200 12.25 10.74 -14.71
N LYS A 201 11.15 11.05 -15.39
CA LYS A 201 11.09 12.02 -16.48
C LYS A 201 9.75 12.74 -16.45
N ASP A 202 9.73 14.04 -16.73
CA ASP A 202 8.51 14.86 -16.78
C ASP A 202 7.66 14.76 -15.50
N GLU A 203 8.34 14.73 -14.33
CA GLU A 203 7.73 14.55 -12.99
C GLU A 203 7.00 13.21 -12.80
N GLN A 204 7.20 12.25 -13.71
CA GLN A 204 6.61 10.92 -13.68
C GLN A 204 7.68 9.84 -13.61
N LEU A 205 7.37 8.73 -12.95
CA LEU A 205 8.24 7.56 -12.87
C LEU A 205 7.77 6.51 -13.88
N TYR A 206 8.65 6.15 -14.80
CA TYR A 206 8.43 5.10 -15.79
C TYR A 206 9.30 3.89 -15.46
N ALA A 207 8.79 2.71 -15.79
CA ALA A 207 9.54 1.46 -15.73
C ALA A 207 9.40 0.69 -17.03
N SER A 208 10.50 0.15 -17.54
CA SER A 208 10.50 -0.72 -18.71
C SER A 208 10.37 -2.16 -18.27
N ALA A 209 9.30 -2.82 -18.69
CA ALA A 209 9.02 -4.23 -18.45
C ALA A 209 9.45 -5.07 -19.66
N TYR A 210 10.34 -6.04 -19.47
CA TYR A 210 10.67 -7.04 -20.47
C TYR A 210 9.79 -8.28 -20.30
N ILE A 211 9.05 -8.64 -21.36
CA ILE A 211 8.32 -9.91 -21.44
C ILE A 211 9.20 -10.92 -22.18
N TYR A 212 9.45 -12.08 -21.57
CA TYR A 212 10.29 -13.11 -22.18
C TYR A 212 9.69 -13.62 -23.49
N ASP A 213 10.53 -13.83 -24.50
CA ASP A 213 10.09 -14.10 -25.88
C ASP A 213 9.06 -15.24 -26.00
N LYS A 214 9.27 -16.31 -25.22
CA LYS A 214 8.36 -17.47 -25.17
C LYS A 214 6.97 -17.16 -24.62
N TYR A 215 6.77 -16.01 -23.98
CA TYR A 215 5.52 -15.58 -23.33
C TYR A 215 4.90 -14.33 -23.97
N ASN A 216 5.47 -13.81 -25.07
CA ASN A 216 4.98 -12.60 -25.72
C ASN A 216 3.50 -12.67 -26.12
N TYR A 217 2.96 -13.86 -26.35
CA TYR A 217 1.55 -14.09 -26.69
C TYR A 217 0.57 -13.87 -25.53
N LEU A 218 1.06 -13.77 -24.29
CA LEU A 218 0.22 -13.59 -23.09
C LEU A 218 -0.12 -12.12 -22.82
N VAL A 219 0.61 -11.18 -23.44
CA VAL A 219 0.50 -9.75 -23.17
C VAL A 219 0.20 -9.00 -24.46
N ASN A 220 -0.90 -8.25 -24.48
CA ASN A 220 -1.43 -7.52 -25.64
C ASN A 220 -2.19 -6.26 -25.19
N LYS A 221 -2.80 -5.50 -26.11
CA LYS A 221 -3.46 -4.22 -25.80
C LYS A 221 -4.60 -4.30 -24.77
N SER A 222 -5.20 -5.48 -24.56
CA SER A 222 -6.21 -5.70 -23.52
C SER A 222 -5.64 -5.94 -22.11
N SER A 223 -4.31 -5.90 -21.97
CA SER A 223 -3.61 -6.23 -20.73
C SER A 223 -3.65 -5.09 -19.71
N LYS A 224 -3.80 -5.45 -18.44
CA LYS A 224 -3.69 -4.53 -17.29
C LYS A 224 -2.61 -5.04 -16.36
N PHE A 225 -1.75 -4.12 -15.92
CA PHE A 225 -0.62 -4.39 -15.03
C PHE A 225 -0.97 -3.97 -13.62
N ILE A 226 -0.90 -4.90 -12.68
CA ILE A 226 -1.40 -4.69 -11.31
C ILE A 226 -0.30 -5.07 -10.34
N MET A 227 0.02 -4.18 -9.41
CA MET A 227 0.94 -4.49 -8.34
C MET A 227 0.34 -5.57 -7.41
N ASN A 228 1.13 -6.60 -7.14
CA ASN A 228 0.86 -7.56 -6.07
C ASN A 228 1.50 -6.99 -4.80
N GLU A 229 0.67 -6.58 -3.86
CA GLU A 229 1.14 -6.16 -2.55
C GLU A 229 1.95 -7.29 -1.88
N ALA A 230 3.14 -6.95 -1.37
CA ALA A 230 3.87 -7.82 -0.46
C ALA A 230 3.04 -8.06 0.81
N LEU A 231 3.30 -9.18 1.50
CA LEU A 231 2.59 -9.72 2.66
C LEU A 231 1.71 -8.71 3.44
N LYS A 232 0.38 -8.79 3.30
CA LYS A 232 -0.56 -8.08 4.21
C LYS A 232 -0.55 -8.74 5.57
N VAL A 233 0.15 -8.13 6.53
CA VAL A 233 0.09 -8.54 7.93
C VAL A 233 -1.13 -7.88 8.58
N ASN A 234 -2.22 -8.64 8.71
CA ASN A 234 -3.40 -8.18 9.43
C ASN A 234 -3.28 -8.56 10.91
N TYR A 235 -3.12 -7.57 11.78
CA TYR A 235 -3.15 -7.74 13.23
C TYR A 235 -4.51 -7.30 13.77
N GLY A 236 -5.18 -8.17 14.55
CA GLY A 236 -6.47 -7.85 15.17
C GLY A 236 -6.67 -8.57 16.50
N ALA A 237 -7.80 -8.29 17.17
CA ALA A 237 -8.12 -8.87 18.49
C ALA A 237 -8.20 -10.41 18.49
N SER A 238 -8.38 -11.04 17.31
CA SER A 238 -8.38 -12.49 17.13
C SER A 238 -6.97 -13.10 16.94
N GLY A 239 -5.92 -12.29 17.07
CA GLY A 239 -4.53 -12.71 16.85
C GLY A 239 -4.00 -12.36 15.45
N LEU A 240 -2.79 -12.85 15.17
CA LEU A 240 -2.09 -12.65 13.91
C LEU A 240 -2.62 -13.63 12.85
N ASN A 241 -3.26 -13.12 11.80
CA ASN A 241 -3.67 -13.95 10.66
C ASN A 241 -2.75 -13.67 9.46
N ILE A 242 -1.93 -14.66 9.11
CA ILE A 242 -1.00 -14.57 7.98
C ILE A 242 -1.52 -15.48 6.87
N GLU A 243 -2.13 -14.90 5.84
CA GLU A 243 -2.55 -15.63 4.65
C GLU A 243 -1.37 -15.71 3.66
N VAL A 244 -0.58 -16.78 3.77
CA VAL A 244 0.63 -16.97 2.95
C VAL A 244 0.28 -17.74 1.68
N SER A 245 -0.19 -17.04 0.65
CA SER A 245 -0.50 -17.67 -0.66
C SER A 245 0.74 -18.27 -1.35
N SER A 246 1.93 -17.73 -1.08
CA SER A 246 3.25 -18.36 -1.28
C SER A 246 4.31 -17.50 -0.58
N LEU A 247 5.27 -18.09 0.15
CA LEU A 247 6.31 -17.32 0.85
C LEU A 247 7.16 -16.48 -0.13
N TYR A 248 7.35 -16.95 -1.37
CA TYR A 248 8.11 -16.29 -2.43
C TYR A 248 7.41 -15.02 -2.98
N SER A 249 6.14 -15.13 -3.38
CA SER A 249 5.36 -13.98 -3.91
C SER A 249 5.04 -12.96 -2.82
N ALA A 250 4.92 -13.42 -1.57
CA ALA A 250 4.65 -12.54 -0.43
C ALA A 250 5.87 -11.74 0.04
N LEU A 251 7.10 -12.21 -0.23
CA LEU A 251 8.35 -11.55 0.19
C LEU A 251 8.92 -10.56 -0.82
N VAL A 252 8.82 -10.83 -2.12
CA VAL A 252 9.42 -9.98 -3.18
C VAL A 252 8.40 -9.00 -3.78
N GLY A 253 7.09 -9.27 -3.65
CA GLY A 253 6.08 -8.57 -4.43
C GLY A 253 6.23 -8.86 -5.93
N GLY A 254 5.50 -8.14 -6.78
CA GLY A 254 5.63 -8.26 -8.23
C GLY A 254 4.45 -7.66 -8.97
N ILE A 255 4.45 -7.77 -10.30
CA ILE A 255 3.39 -7.21 -11.14
C ILE A 255 2.61 -8.36 -11.75
N THR A 256 1.29 -8.44 -11.55
CA THR A 256 0.41 -9.37 -12.26
C THR A 256 -0.14 -8.73 -13.52
N VAL A 257 -0.09 -9.44 -14.63
CA VAL A 257 -0.76 -9.09 -15.88
C VAL A 257 -2.11 -9.80 -15.95
N VAL A 258 -3.16 -9.03 -16.24
CA VAL A 258 -4.50 -9.54 -16.54
C VAL A 258 -4.85 -9.16 -17.98
N THR A 259 -4.98 -10.17 -18.83
CA THR A 259 -5.30 -10.01 -20.26
C THR A 259 -6.74 -10.41 -20.50
N SER A 260 -7.59 -9.45 -20.93
CA SER A 260 -9.04 -9.67 -21.04
C SER A 260 -9.45 -10.31 -22.36
N ILE A 261 -8.70 -10.04 -23.44
CA ILE A 261 -8.95 -10.51 -24.80
C ILE A 261 -7.67 -11.18 -25.30
N LYS A 262 -7.69 -12.49 -25.54
CA LYS A 262 -6.47 -13.25 -25.86
C LYS A 262 -5.83 -12.86 -27.19
N ASP A 263 -6.65 -12.60 -28.20
CA ASP A 263 -6.20 -12.39 -29.59
C ASP A 263 -6.17 -10.91 -30.00
N ASP A 264 -6.06 -10.01 -29.02
CA ASP A 264 -5.91 -8.58 -29.28
C ASP A 264 -4.51 -8.27 -29.86
N ALA A 265 -4.38 -7.10 -30.49
CA ALA A 265 -3.12 -6.66 -31.07
C ALA A 265 -2.00 -6.56 -30.01
N LYS A 266 -0.76 -6.80 -30.42
CA LYS A 266 0.40 -6.59 -29.54
C LYS A 266 0.52 -5.11 -29.15
N ILE A 267 1.08 -4.88 -27.96
CA ILE A 267 1.41 -3.55 -27.48
C ILE A 267 2.53 -2.99 -28.36
N GLU A 268 2.38 -1.73 -28.78
CA GLU A 268 3.43 -1.04 -29.52
C GLU A 268 4.51 -0.54 -28.56
N LYS A 269 5.76 -0.51 -29.03
CA LYS A 269 6.95 -0.24 -28.21
C LYS A 269 6.90 1.07 -27.40
N ASN A 270 6.22 2.09 -27.92
CA ASN A 270 6.14 3.41 -27.31
C ASN A 270 4.81 3.66 -26.58
N GLU A 271 3.97 2.64 -26.46
CA GLU A 271 2.67 2.75 -25.82
C GLU A 271 2.82 2.62 -24.30
N ILE A 272 2.36 3.64 -23.57
CA ILE A 272 2.51 3.73 -22.11
C ILE A 272 1.28 3.08 -21.44
N TYR A 273 1.54 2.16 -20.52
CA TYR A 273 0.51 1.47 -19.73
C TYR A 273 0.60 1.88 -18.25
N THR A 274 -0.54 2.14 -17.61
CA THR A 274 -0.57 2.43 -16.17
C THR A 274 -0.36 1.16 -15.35
N LEU A 275 0.56 1.22 -14.38
CA LEU A 275 0.64 0.23 -13.31
C LEU A 275 -0.41 0.57 -12.24
N PHE A 276 -1.37 -0.34 -12.04
CA PHE A 276 -2.41 -0.17 -11.02
C PHE A 276 -1.92 -0.69 -9.68
N SER A 277 -2.13 0.05 -8.59
CA SER A 277 -1.73 -0.38 -7.25
C SER A 277 -2.50 -1.61 -6.76
N SER A 278 -3.75 -1.81 -7.22
CA SER A 278 -4.56 -2.97 -6.83
C SER A 278 -5.56 -3.40 -7.90
N LYS A 279 -6.10 -4.63 -7.78
CA LYS A 279 -7.22 -5.10 -8.60
C LYS A 279 -8.48 -4.23 -8.45
N ASP A 280 -8.63 -3.57 -7.30
CA ASP A 280 -9.79 -2.73 -7.02
C ASP A 280 -9.85 -1.50 -7.93
N ASP A 281 -8.69 -1.03 -8.40
CA ASP A 281 -8.59 0.15 -9.27
C ASP A 281 -9.02 -0.14 -10.71
N LEU A 282 -9.16 -1.41 -11.09
CA LEU A 282 -9.72 -1.81 -12.37
C LEU A 282 -11.24 -1.76 -12.42
N ARG A 283 -11.91 -1.75 -11.27
CA ARG A 283 -13.38 -1.74 -11.21
C ARG A 283 -13.88 -0.35 -11.59
N LYS A 284 -14.94 -0.31 -12.40
CA LYS A 284 -15.61 0.96 -12.72
C LYS A 284 -16.27 1.52 -11.46
N LYS A 285 -16.07 2.81 -11.21
CA LYS A 285 -16.51 3.52 -10.00
C LYS A 285 -17.58 4.55 -10.36
N VAL A 286 -18.70 4.54 -9.67
CA VAL A 286 -19.76 5.56 -9.74
C VAL A 286 -19.57 6.51 -8.57
N ASN A 287 -19.19 7.75 -8.88
CA ASN A 287 -18.92 8.77 -7.87
C ASN A 287 -20.22 9.47 -7.43
N PHE A 288 -20.29 9.83 -6.16
CA PHE A 288 -21.40 10.55 -5.55
C PHE A 288 -20.94 11.30 -4.31
N THR A 289 -21.84 12.06 -3.69
CA THR A 289 -21.55 12.87 -2.48
C THR A 289 -22.43 12.46 -1.31
N ILE A 290 -21.85 12.48 -0.12
CA ILE A 290 -22.58 12.26 1.13
C ILE A 290 -22.16 13.35 2.11
N ASP A 291 -23.11 14.14 2.57
CA ASP A 291 -22.85 15.17 3.57
C ASP A 291 -23.30 14.68 4.94
N PHE A 292 -22.56 15.01 5.99
CA PHE A 292 -22.91 14.68 7.37
C PHE A 292 -22.83 15.94 8.24
N ASN A 293 -23.76 16.10 9.19
CA ASN A 293 -23.67 17.17 10.19
C ASN A 293 -22.48 16.96 11.15
N GLU A 294 -22.29 15.72 11.59
CA GLU A 294 -21.23 15.32 12.50
C GLU A 294 -20.90 13.84 12.33
N GLY A 295 -19.69 13.43 12.72
CA GLY A 295 -19.28 12.02 12.68
C GLY A 295 -17.80 11.84 12.46
N LYS A 296 -17.29 10.63 12.75
CA LYS A 296 -15.89 10.26 12.52
C LYS A 296 -15.78 9.41 11.25
N ILE A 297 -15.42 10.03 10.14
CA ILE A 297 -15.20 9.40 8.83
C ILE A 297 -13.86 9.91 8.29
N ASP A 298 -13.06 8.98 7.77
CA ASP A 298 -11.77 9.29 7.15
C ASP A 298 -11.78 8.96 5.65
N GLU A 299 -10.77 9.42 4.92
CA GLU A 299 -10.52 8.94 3.56
C GLU A 299 -10.31 7.42 3.56
N ASN A 300 -10.78 6.75 2.51
CA ASN A 300 -10.82 5.28 2.37
C ASN A 300 -11.80 4.54 3.31
N THR A 301 -12.64 5.24 4.08
CA THR A 301 -13.72 4.60 4.87
C THR A 301 -14.59 3.72 3.97
N SER A 302 -14.76 2.44 4.31
CA SER A 302 -15.54 1.49 3.52
C SER A 302 -17.04 1.76 3.60
N ILE A 303 -17.73 1.56 2.48
CA ILE A 303 -19.19 1.56 2.39
C ILE A 303 -19.63 0.09 2.27
N LEU A 304 -20.46 -0.36 3.21
CA LEU A 304 -20.93 -1.72 3.32
C LEU A 304 -22.44 -1.81 3.09
N TYR A 305 -22.86 -2.80 2.31
CA TYR A 305 -24.26 -3.22 2.20
C TYR A 305 -24.37 -4.71 2.52
N LYS A 306 -25.19 -5.05 3.52
CA LYS A 306 -25.34 -6.43 4.01
C LYS A 306 -23.99 -7.11 4.33
N GLY A 307 -23.02 -6.34 4.82
CA GLY A 307 -21.67 -6.82 5.15
C GLY A 307 -20.69 -6.91 3.98
N ILE A 308 -21.11 -6.65 2.74
CA ILE A 308 -20.26 -6.64 1.55
C ILE A 308 -19.79 -5.21 1.29
N GLN A 309 -18.49 -5.03 1.03
CA GLN A 309 -17.96 -3.73 0.64
C GLN A 309 -18.35 -3.40 -0.80
N ILE A 310 -19.13 -2.34 -0.94
CA ILE A 310 -19.67 -1.88 -2.23
C ILE A 310 -18.98 -0.61 -2.74
N GLY A 311 -18.15 0.04 -1.91
CA GLY A 311 -17.56 1.33 -2.22
C GLY A 311 -16.69 1.86 -1.09
N LYS A 312 -16.17 3.08 -1.27
CA LYS A 312 -15.39 3.80 -0.25
C LYS A 312 -15.60 5.30 -0.34
N ILE A 313 -15.31 5.99 0.76
CA ILE A 313 -15.09 7.43 0.77
C ILE A 313 -13.74 7.73 0.11
N SER A 314 -13.74 8.60 -0.90
CA SER A 314 -12.54 9.02 -1.62
C SER A 314 -11.95 10.32 -1.07
N ASN A 315 -12.77 11.20 -0.50
CA ASN A 315 -12.30 12.46 0.08
C ASN A 315 -13.28 12.97 1.15
N VAL A 316 -12.73 13.60 2.19
CA VAL A 316 -13.50 14.23 3.28
C VAL A 316 -13.02 15.66 3.45
N LYS A 317 -13.95 16.61 3.52
CA LYS A 317 -13.66 18.02 3.81
C LYS A 317 -14.69 18.59 4.77
N ILE A 318 -14.28 19.59 5.54
CA ILE A 318 -15.19 20.41 6.33
C ILE A 318 -15.51 21.64 5.48
N GLN A 319 -16.80 21.87 5.22
CA GLN A 319 -17.30 23.04 4.51
C GLN A 319 -18.54 23.53 5.26
N ASP A 320 -18.58 24.81 5.65
CA ASP A 320 -19.76 25.40 6.33
C ASP A 320 -20.30 24.60 7.54
N ASP A 321 -19.38 24.08 8.37
CA ASP A 321 -19.68 23.25 9.56
C ASP A 321 -20.34 21.88 9.27
N ILE A 322 -20.37 21.46 7.99
CA ILE A 322 -20.73 20.10 7.57
C ILE A 322 -19.52 19.31 7.06
N LEU A 323 -19.55 18.01 7.24
CA LEU A 323 -18.60 17.06 6.66
C LEU A 323 -19.05 16.72 5.24
N ALA A 324 -18.53 17.44 4.26
CA ALA A 324 -18.75 17.18 2.84
C ALA A 324 -17.83 16.04 2.37
N THR A 325 -18.40 14.92 1.95
CA THR A 325 -17.63 13.76 1.50
C THR A 325 -17.88 13.44 0.02
N LYS A 326 -16.83 13.03 -0.67
CA LYS A 326 -16.92 12.36 -1.96
C LYS A 326 -16.74 10.87 -1.74
N ALA A 327 -17.57 10.11 -2.42
CA ALA A 327 -17.63 8.66 -2.30
C ALA A 327 -17.73 8.02 -3.69
N TYR A 328 -17.43 6.74 -3.75
CA TYR A 328 -17.77 5.92 -4.91
C TYR A 328 -18.34 4.58 -4.49
N VAL A 329 -19.22 4.03 -5.30
CA VAL A 329 -19.54 2.60 -5.31
C VAL A 329 -19.03 1.96 -6.60
N TYR A 330 -18.81 0.66 -6.61
CA TYR A 330 -18.53 -0.05 -7.86
C TYR A 330 -19.78 -0.07 -8.75
N GLU A 331 -19.60 -0.02 -10.07
CA GLU A 331 -20.69 0.10 -11.07
C GLU A 331 -21.78 -0.96 -10.89
N GLU A 332 -21.40 -2.20 -10.56
CA GLU A 332 -22.33 -3.29 -10.29
C GLU A 332 -23.27 -3.04 -9.10
N TYR A 333 -22.96 -2.07 -8.23
CA TYR A 333 -23.77 -1.66 -7.08
C TYR A 333 -24.49 -0.32 -7.28
N LYS A 334 -24.43 0.27 -8.48
CA LYS A 334 -25.09 1.54 -8.79
C LYS A 334 -26.58 1.56 -8.45
N TYR A 335 -27.26 0.42 -8.58
CA TYR A 335 -28.69 0.27 -8.28
C TYR A 335 -29.03 0.54 -6.80
N LEU A 336 -28.05 0.52 -5.90
CA LEU A 336 -28.25 0.81 -4.48
C LEU A 336 -28.29 2.32 -4.17
N LEU A 337 -27.93 3.18 -5.13
CA LEU A 337 -27.91 4.63 -4.96
C LEU A 337 -29.24 5.25 -5.35
N THR A 338 -30.23 5.17 -4.45
CA THR A 338 -31.57 5.74 -4.68
C THR A 338 -31.85 6.91 -3.75
N LYS A 339 -32.75 7.83 -4.12
CA LYS A 339 -33.20 8.95 -3.26
C LYS A 339 -33.70 8.52 -1.87
N ASN A 340 -34.15 7.27 -1.74
CA ASN A 340 -34.69 6.72 -0.50
C ASN A 340 -33.64 5.96 0.34
N SER A 341 -32.44 5.76 -0.22
CA SER A 341 -31.36 5.05 0.46
C SER A 341 -30.67 5.95 1.49
N ARG A 342 -30.30 5.36 2.63
CA ARG A 342 -29.69 6.08 3.76
C ARG A 342 -28.31 5.53 4.08
N PHE A 343 -27.35 6.44 4.19
CA PHE A 343 -26.00 6.13 4.65
C PHE A 343 -25.89 6.42 6.15
N ILE A 344 -25.39 5.46 6.91
CA ILE A 344 -25.31 5.55 8.37
C ILE A 344 -23.86 5.31 8.80
N ILE A 345 -23.34 6.18 9.67
CA ILE A 345 -22.02 5.98 10.28
C ILE A 345 -22.12 4.92 11.38
N GLU A 346 -21.43 3.81 11.19
CA GLU A 346 -21.34 2.74 12.18
C GLU A 346 -20.09 2.92 13.06
N GLU A 347 -20.31 3.47 14.25
CA GLU A 347 -19.28 3.64 15.28
C GLU A 347 -19.32 2.49 16.31
N PRO A 348 -18.18 2.16 16.97
CA PRO A 348 -18.18 1.24 18.09
C PRO A 348 -19.04 1.81 19.23
N THR A 349 -20.03 1.03 19.67
CA THR A 349 -20.93 1.46 20.75
C THR A 349 -20.94 0.48 21.90
N ILE A 350 -20.70 1.01 23.10
CA ILE A 350 -20.81 0.29 24.37
C ILE A 350 -22.24 0.51 24.88
N SER A 351 -23.01 -0.56 25.01
CA SER A 351 -24.36 -0.56 25.58
C SER A 351 -24.51 -1.67 26.61
N PHE A 352 -25.60 -1.62 27.38
CA PHE A 352 -25.89 -2.65 28.38
C PHE A 352 -26.24 -4.02 27.76
N ASP A 353 -26.75 -4.04 26.53
CA ASP A 353 -26.97 -5.27 25.72
C ASP A 353 -25.66 -5.88 25.19
N GLY A 354 -24.51 -5.37 25.63
CA GLY A 354 -23.20 -5.70 25.13
C GLY A 354 -22.60 -4.63 24.22
N ILE A 355 -21.42 -4.93 23.71
CA ILE A 355 -20.66 -4.00 22.85
C ILE A 355 -20.94 -4.36 21.40
N LYS A 356 -21.52 -3.42 20.66
CA LYS A 356 -21.78 -3.57 19.22
C LYS A 356 -20.65 -2.91 18.43
N ASN A 357 -20.33 -3.48 17.28
CA ASN A 357 -19.30 -2.97 16.37
C ASN A 357 -17.90 -2.87 17.01
N LEU A 358 -17.54 -3.78 17.94
CA LEU A 358 -16.19 -3.85 18.54
C LEU A 358 -15.07 -3.93 17.50
N GLY A 359 -15.33 -4.59 16.37
CA GLY A 359 -14.37 -4.70 15.26
C GLY A 359 -13.90 -3.35 14.73
N ASN A 360 -14.72 -2.29 14.89
CA ASN A 360 -14.43 -0.95 14.39
C ASN A 360 -13.36 -0.22 15.22
N ILE A 361 -13.08 -0.67 16.45
CA ILE A 361 -11.96 -0.14 17.25
C ILE A 361 -10.62 -0.38 16.53
N ILE A 362 -10.53 -1.49 15.79
CA ILE A 362 -9.31 -1.89 15.07
C ILE A 362 -9.41 -1.55 13.58
N LYS A 363 -10.57 -1.82 12.96
CA LYS A 363 -10.76 -1.64 11.51
C LYS A 363 -11.12 -0.21 11.10
N GLY A 364 -11.43 0.66 12.05
CA GLY A 364 -12.01 1.99 11.81
C GLY A 364 -13.53 1.94 11.65
N ASN A 365 -14.14 3.13 11.61
CA ASN A 365 -15.57 3.27 11.31
C ASN A 365 -15.86 2.90 9.86
N TYR A 366 -17.11 2.57 9.56
CA TYR A 366 -17.58 2.32 8.20
C TYR A 366 -18.97 2.92 7.99
N LEU A 367 -19.36 3.06 6.72
CA LEU A 367 -20.71 3.47 6.35
C LEU A 367 -21.56 2.24 6.04
N SER A 368 -22.68 2.07 6.74
CA SER A 368 -23.71 1.11 6.32
C SER A 368 -24.70 1.79 5.37
N LEU A 369 -25.15 1.03 4.38
CA LEU A 369 -26.21 1.46 3.46
C LEU A 369 -27.53 0.73 3.79
N ASP A 370 -28.55 1.49 4.13
CA ASP A 370 -29.93 1.02 4.20
C ASP A 370 -30.62 1.35 2.87
N TYR A 371 -30.75 0.33 2.03
CA TYR A 371 -31.30 0.44 0.68
C TYR A 371 -32.83 0.42 0.70
N GLN A 372 -33.42 1.34 -0.07
CA GLN A 372 -34.85 1.37 -0.37
C GLN A 372 -35.03 1.64 -1.87
N GLU A 373 -36.00 1.00 -2.51
CA GLU A 373 -36.27 1.21 -3.93
C GLU A 373 -36.66 2.66 -4.23
N GLY A 374 -36.21 3.20 -5.36
CA GLY A 374 -36.48 4.57 -5.77
C GLY A 374 -35.64 5.01 -6.96
N GLU A 375 -35.80 6.27 -7.38
CA GLU A 375 -34.99 6.86 -8.44
C GLU A 375 -33.54 7.04 -8.03
N PHE A 376 -32.63 6.96 -9.00
CA PHE A 376 -31.21 7.18 -8.77
C PHE A 376 -30.92 8.55 -8.15
N SER A 377 -29.96 8.60 -7.22
CA SER A 377 -29.40 9.83 -6.65
C SER A 377 -27.88 9.74 -6.55
N ASP A 378 -27.19 10.86 -6.75
CA ASP A 378 -25.75 11.03 -6.57
C ASP A 378 -25.41 12.00 -5.41
N LYS A 379 -26.44 12.43 -4.68
CA LYS A 379 -26.34 13.31 -3.51
C LYS A 379 -27.13 12.73 -2.36
N PHE A 380 -26.50 12.66 -1.21
CA PHE A 380 -27.06 12.05 -0.02
C PHE A 380 -26.73 12.88 1.21
N PHE A 381 -27.62 12.81 2.18
CA PHE A 381 -27.35 13.27 3.52
C PHE A 381 -27.25 12.06 4.43
N GLY A 382 -26.07 11.85 5.00
CA GLY A 382 -25.80 10.73 5.89
C GLY A 382 -26.26 11.00 7.31
N ILE A 383 -26.49 9.92 8.05
CA ILE A 383 -27.06 9.97 9.40
C ILE A 383 -25.99 9.52 10.40
N SER A 384 -25.69 10.37 11.38
CA SER A 384 -24.89 9.99 12.53
C SER A 384 -25.75 9.28 13.58
N LYS A 385 -25.15 8.38 14.38
CA LYS A 385 -25.89 7.67 15.44
C LYS A 385 -26.38 8.59 16.56
N LYS A 386 -25.81 9.79 16.70
CA LYS A 386 -26.27 10.83 17.64
C LYS A 386 -27.57 11.48 17.15
N ASP A 387 -27.72 11.63 15.84
CA ASP A 387 -28.97 12.09 15.22
C ASP A 387 -30.10 11.05 15.34
N LEU A 388 -29.78 9.75 15.25
CA LEU A 388 -30.74 8.66 15.48
C LEU A 388 -31.35 8.71 16.90
N LYS A 389 -30.57 9.10 17.93
CA LYS A 389 -31.07 9.21 19.30
C LYS A 389 -31.96 10.44 19.54
N LYS A 390 -31.78 11.52 18.76
CA LYS A 390 -32.65 12.70 18.78
C LYS A 390 -34.02 12.46 18.11
N SER A 391 -34.11 11.45 17.24
CA SER A 391 -35.29 11.16 16.41
C SER A 391 -36.29 10.16 17.04
N LEU A 392 -35.97 9.59 18.21
CA LEU A 392 -36.95 8.80 18.96
C LEU A 392 -37.91 9.76 19.67
N ASN A 393 -39.15 9.87 19.17
CA ASN A 393 -40.25 10.49 19.91
C ASN A 393 -40.26 9.88 21.33
N ALA A 394 -39.89 10.69 22.32
CA ALA A 394 -39.82 10.29 23.72
C ALA A 394 -40.47 11.38 24.54
N ILE A 395 -41.23 10.98 25.55
CA ILE A 395 -41.86 11.92 26.47
C ILE A 395 -40.83 12.34 27.50
N LYS A 396 -40.58 13.64 27.57
CA LYS A 396 -39.69 14.25 28.55
C LYS A 396 -40.46 14.70 29.77
N ILE A 397 -40.01 14.26 30.94
CA ILE A 397 -40.61 14.57 32.25
C ILE A 397 -39.47 14.89 33.22
N ASP A 398 -39.72 15.80 34.15
CA ASP A 398 -38.79 16.10 35.23
C ASP A 398 -39.26 15.44 36.54
N LEU A 399 -38.31 14.79 37.23
CA LEU A 399 -38.50 14.28 38.57
C LEU A 399 -37.78 15.19 39.57
N ILE A 400 -38.43 15.50 40.68
CA ILE A 400 -37.90 16.34 41.76
C ILE A 400 -37.61 15.46 42.97
N SER A 401 -36.41 15.58 43.52
CA SER A 401 -35.93 14.84 44.69
C SER A 401 -35.08 15.74 45.57
N ASP A 402 -35.00 15.49 46.87
CA ASP A 402 -34.10 16.21 47.77
C ASP A 402 -32.61 15.95 47.44
N ASN A 403 -32.31 14.79 46.86
CA ASN A 403 -30.96 14.35 46.51
C ASN A 403 -30.96 13.39 45.30
N LEU A 404 -29.77 13.10 44.78
CA LEU A 404 -29.59 12.24 43.60
C LEU A 404 -29.46 10.74 43.97
N ASN A 405 -29.08 10.42 45.21
CA ASN A 405 -28.78 9.05 45.66
C ASN A 405 -27.90 8.27 44.65
N SER A 406 -28.36 7.11 44.19
CA SER A 406 -27.63 6.25 43.25
C SER A 406 -27.91 6.58 41.77
N ILE A 407 -28.76 7.58 41.51
CA ILE A 407 -29.23 7.92 40.18
C ILE A 407 -28.13 8.64 39.41
N ASN A 408 -27.97 8.30 38.13
CA ASN A 408 -26.98 8.86 37.24
C ASN A 408 -27.49 8.81 35.80
N GLU A 409 -26.72 9.30 34.82
CA GLU A 409 -27.15 9.32 33.41
C GLU A 409 -27.30 7.92 32.78
N ARG A 410 -26.82 6.86 33.46
CA ARG A 410 -27.04 5.47 33.04
C ARG A 410 -28.29 4.83 33.65
N SER A 411 -28.93 5.53 34.59
CA SER A 411 -30.14 5.07 35.26
C SER A 411 -31.30 4.87 34.29
N LYS A 412 -32.06 3.81 34.53
CA LYS A 412 -33.19 3.38 33.71
C LYS A 412 -34.51 3.56 34.47
N ILE A 413 -35.59 3.77 33.71
CA ILE A 413 -36.94 3.84 34.25
C ILE A 413 -37.63 2.51 33.97
N TYR A 414 -38.20 1.91 35.01
CA TYR A 414 -38.86 0.62 34.95
C TYR A 414 -40.34 0.71 35.30
N PHE A 415 -41.17 -0.06 34.62
CA PHE A 415 -42.54 -0.37 35.04
C PHE A 415 -42.71 -1.89 35.10
N LYS A 416 -43.11 -2.42 36.26
CA LYS A 416 -43.21 -3.88 36.49
C LYS A 416 -41.94 -4.65 36.05
N ASN A 417 -40.76 -4.10 36.34
CA ASN A 417 -39.43 -4.62 35.96
C ASN A 417 -39.09 -4.61 34.45
N ILE A 418 -39.93 -4.00 33.61
CA ILE A 418 -39.68 -3.77 32.18
C ILE A 418 -39.08 -2.38 32.01
N GLU A 419 -38.00 -2.24 31.24
CA GLU A 419 -37.41 -0.94 30.92
C GLU A 419 -38.34 -0.17 29.99
N ILE A 420 -38.71 1.04 30.39
CA ILE A 420 -39.61 1.93 29.66
C ILE A 420 -38.99 3.29 29.32
N GLY A 421 -37.79 3.57 29.83
CA GLY A 421 -37.11 4.84 29.60
C GLY A 421 -35.74 4.93 30.26
N ARG A 422 -35.14 6.12 30.17
CA ARG A 422 -33.81 6.44 30.70
C ARG A 422 -33.73 7.83 31.31
N VAL A 423 -32.80 8.02 32.24
CA VAL A 423 -32.41 9.36 32.69
C VAL A 423 -31.63 10.04 31.56
N GLU A 424 -31.99 11.28 31.24
CA GLU A 424 -31.31 12.10 30.24
C GLU A 424 -30.23 12.97 30.88
N SER A 425 -30.57 13.63 31.98
CA SER A 425 -29.67 14.53 32.72
C SER A 425 -30.22 14.83 34.11
N TYR A 426 -29.42 15.44 34.97
CA TYR A 426 -29.86 15.98 36.25
C TYR A 426 -29.15 17.30 36.55
N LYS A 427 -29.79 18.17 37.32
CA LYS A 427 -29.24 19.45 37.77
C LYS A 427 -29.83 19.85 39.11
N LEU A 428 -29.13 20.69 39.87
CA LEU A 428 -29.73 21.37 41.02
C LEU A 428 -30.85 22.31 40.54
N SER A 429 -31.92 22.41 41.33
CA SER A 429 -32.94 23.44 41.14
C SER A 429 -32.33 24.83 41.34
N ASN A 430 -32.98 25.86 40.80
CA ASN A 430 -32.47 27.24 40.86
C ASN A 430 -32.30 27.77 42.30
N ASP A 431 -33.04 27.20 43.26
CA ASP A 431 -32.95 27.51 44.69
C ASP A 431 -31.98 26.59 45.45
N TYR A 432 -31.30 25.67 44.75
CA TYR A 432 -30.35 24.68 45.28
C TYR A 432 -30.90 23.73 46.35
N LYS A 433 -32.23 23.67 46.54
CA LYS A 433 -32.87 22.82 47.56
C LYS A 433 -33.13 21.40 47.06
N ASN A 434 -33.33 21.24 45.76
CA ASN A 434 -33.74 19.99 45.15
C ASN A 434 -32.84 19.64 43.97
N VAL A 435 -32.84 18.37 43.61
CA VAL A 435 -32.29 17.86 42.35
C VAL A 435 -33.45 17.64 41.38
N ARG A 436 -33.33 18.23 40.20
CA ARG A 436 -34.22 18.01 39.06
C ARG A 436 -33.58 17.00 38.12
N ILE A 437 -34.23 15.87 37.94
CA ILE A 437 -33.78 14.74 37.12
C ILE A 437 -34.68 14.68 35.88
N SER A 438 -34.16 15.02 34.71
CA SER A 438 -34.90 14.90 33.45
C SER A 438 -34.84 13.46 32.95
N ILE A 439 -36.00 12.86 32.73
CA ILE A 439 -36.17 11.51 32.21
C ILE A 439 -36.83 11.51 30.82
N LEU A 440 -36.51 10.50 30.03
CA LEU A 440 -37.11 10.23 28.73
C LEU A 440 -37.80 8.87 28.76
N ILE A 441 -39.06 8.84 28.34
CA ILE A 441 -39.90 7.64 28.27
C ILE A 441 -40.20 7.37 26.79
N ASP A 442 -39.98 6.14 26.34
CA ASP A 442 -40.21 5.79 24.94
C ASP A 442 -41.69 6.00 24.55
N ASP A 443 -41.98 6.57 23.37
CA ASP A 443 -43.36 6.88 22.95
C ASP A 443 -44.31 5.66 22.96
N LYS A 444 -43.80 4.45 22.71
CA LYS A 444 -44.57 3.20 22.83
C LYS A 444 -45.16 2.95 24.24
N TYR A 445 -44.64 3.62 25.27
CA TYR A 445 -45.07 3.51 26.66
C TYR A 445 -45.76 4.77 27.18
N LYS A 446 -46.09 5.73 26.32
CA LYS A 446 -46.69 7.01 26.73
C LYS A 446 -47.92 6.88 27.61
N ASP A 447 -48.77 5.89 27.32
CA ASP A 447 -50.04 5.68 28.00
C ASP A 447 -49.87 5.11 29.42
N LEU A 448 -48.65 4.70 29.81
CA LEU A 448 -48.36 4.28 31.18
C LEU A 448 -48.26 5.45 32.16
N ILE A 449 -48.01 6.66 31.64
CA ILE A 449 -47.73 7.83 32.45
C ILE A 449 -48.90 8.80 32.41
N ASN A 450 -49.31 9.23 33.59
CA ASN A 450 -50.39 10.15 33.81
C ASN A 450 -50.17 10.99 35.08
N ASN A 451 -51.10 11.87 35.39
CA ASN A 451 -50.98 12.77 36.54
C ASN A 451 -50.96 12.06 37.91
N SER A 452 -51.36 10.79 37.98
CA SER A 452 -51.33 9.94 39.18
C SER A 452 -50.06 9.10 39.28
N SER A 453 -49.20 9.12 38.25
CA SER A 453 -47.93 8.39 38.24
C SER A 453 -47.04 8.83 39.40
N LYS A 454 -46.44 7.86 40.07
CA LYS A 454 -45.45 8.07 41.13
C LYS A 454 -44.16 7.35 40.77
N PHE A 455 -43.03 7.97 41.08
CA PHE A 455 -41.71 7.43 40.79
C PHE A 455 -40.96 7.19 42.09
N TYR A 456 -40.24 6.09 42.21
CA TYR A 456 -39.37 5.86 43.37
C TYR A 456 -37.99 5.35 42.97
N ASP A 457 -36.99 5.67 43.78
CA ASP A 457 -35.63 5.14 43.67
C ASP A 457 -35.62 3.66 44.09
N MET A 458 -35.17 2.78 43.19
CA MET A 458 -35.10 1.34 43.42
C MET A 458 -33.89 0.93 44.28
N SER A 459 -32.91 1.82 44.48
CA SER A 459 -31.66 1.51 45.21
C SER A 459 -31.88 1.25 46.70
N SER A 460 -32.98 1.73 47.28
CA SER A 460 -33.31 1.53 48.70
C SER A 460 -33.49 0.05 49.09
N LYS A 461 -33.72 -0.84 48.10
CA LYS A 461 -33.93 -2.28 48.31
C LYS A 461 -32.64 -3.03 48.71
N LEU A 462 -31.47 -2.44 48.46
CA LEU A 462 -30.17 -3.05 48.79
C LEU A 462 -29.84 -3.00 50.29
N LEU A 463 -30.36 -2.01 51.03
CA LEU A 463 -30.06 -1.83 52.46
C LEU A 463 -30.78 -2.84 53.38
N GLU A 464 -31.93 -3.37 52.94
CA GLU A 464 -32.68 -4.40 53.70
C GLU A 464 -32.04 -5.79 53.62
N ILE A 465 -31.20 -6.04 52.61
CA ILE A 465 -30.60 -7.35 52.33
C ILE A 465 -29.38 -7.62 53.20
N LYS A 466 -28.71 -6.58 53.72
CA LYS A 466 -27.45 -6.72 54.48
C LYS A 466 -27.63 -7.36 55.88
N ASN A 467 -28.86 -7.48 56.37
CA ASN A 467 -29.16 -7.94 57.74
C ASN A 467 -29.84 -9.33 57.81
N PHE A 468 -29.99 -10.05 56.70
CA PHE A 468 -30.61 -11.38 56.70
C PHE A 468 -29.90 -12.35 55.75
N ASP A 469 -29.43 -13.48 56.28
CA ASP A 469 -29.00 -14.66 55.52
C ASP A 469 -30.21 -15.33 54.84
N MET A 470 -30.68 -14.76 53.73
CA MET A 470 -31.77 -15.33 52.93
C MET A 470 -31.33 -15.59 51.48
N ASN A 471 -31.68 -16.79 50.97
CA ASN A 471 -31.57 -17.14 49.55
C ASN A 471 -32.55 -16.30 48.73
N ILE A 472 -32.06 -15.22 48.13
CA ILE A 472 -32.86 -14.29 47.32
C ILE A 472 -32.60 -14.55 45.84
N ASN A 473 -33.67 -14.57 45.05
CA ASN A 473 -33.64 -14.71 43.60
C ASN A 473 -32.94 -13.49 42.96
N TYR A 474 -31.74 -13.70 42.40
CA TYR A 474 -30.77 -12.67 41.99
C TYR A 474 -31.16 -11.81 40.78
N SER A 475 -32.28 -12.12 40.11
CA SER A 475 -32.68 -11.49 38.82
C SER A 475 -33.08 -10.00 38.90
N GLY A 476 -33.08 -9.40 40.10
CA GLY A 476 -33.39 -7.98 40.33
C GLY A 476 -32.22 -7.11 40.82
N VAL A 477 -31.07 -7.71 41.20
CA VAL A 477 -29.98 -7.00 41.89
C VAL A 477 -29.16 -6.12 40.93
N GLU A 478 -28.97 -6.56 39.68
CA GLU A 478 -28.26 -5.79 38.65
C GLU A 478 -28.95 -4.44 38.34
N LYS A 479 -30.29 -4.44 38.34
CA LYS A 479 -31.12 -3.25 38.08
C LYS A 479 -31.02 -2.21 39.21
N THR A 480 -30.73 -2.66 40.43
CA THR A 480 -30.55 -1.80 41.61
C THR A 480 -29.14 -1.24 41.74
N LEU A 481 -28.12 -1.92 41.22
CA LEU A 481 -26.71 -1.50 41.32
C LEU A 481 -26.37 -0.27 40.45
N ASN A 482 -27.10 -0.06 39.36
CA ASN A 482 -26.90 1.08 38.45
C ASN A 482 -27.86 2.26 38.71
N GLY A 483 -28.59 2.26 39.83
CA GLY A 483 -29.54 3.31 40.22
C GLY A 483 -30.81 3.34 39.37
N GLY A 484 -31.72 2.38 39.53
CA GLY A 484 -32.99 2.34 38.79
C GLY A 484 -34.08 3.23 39.39
N ILE A 485 -34.96 3.77 38.54
CA ILE A 485 -36.19 4.47 38.94
C ILE A 485 -37.39 3.60 38.54
N ALA A 486 -38.33 3.38 39.44
CA ALA A 486 -39.54 2.61 39.15
C ALA A 486 -40.79 3.51 39.12
N LEU A 487 -41.61 3.30 38.09
CA LEU A 487 -42.94 3.88 37.93
C LEU A 487 -43.99 3.00 38.64
N VAL A 488 -44.82 3.64 39.45
CA VAL A 488 -46.08 3.11 39.97
C VAL A 488 -47.21 3.95 39.39
N SER A 489 -48.04 3.34 38.57
CA SER A 489 -49.26 3.96 38.05
C SER A 489 -50.45 3.18 38.56
N ASN A 490 -51.35 3.84 39.29
CA ASN A 490 -52.46 3.21 40.01
C ASN A 490 -53.81 3.37 39.30
N GLU A 491 -53.94 4.33 38.38
CA GLU A 491 -55.19 4.62 37.69
C GLU A 491 -54.95 4.94 36.22
N ILE A 492 -55.72 4.31 35.34
CA ILE A 492 -55.58 4.40 33.88
C ILE A 492 -56.31 5.65 33.31
N ASN A 493 -57.14 6.33 34.13
CA ASN A 493 -58.14 7.29 33.62
C ASN A 493 -57.78 8.78 33.77
N THR A 494 -56.53 9.14 34.09
CA THR A 494 -56.12 10.56 34.10
C THR A 494 -55.21 10.87 32.91
N LYS A 495 -55.42 12.01 32.23
CA LYS A 495 -54.52 12.45 31.16
C LYS A 495 -53.25 13.07 31.75
N LEU A 496 -52.10 12.88 31.10
CA LEU A 496 -50.85 13.54 31.46
C LEU A 496 -50.93 15.04 31.10
N THR A 497 -51.03 15.91 32.11
CA THR A 497 -50.93 17.37 31.96
C THR A 497 -49.77 17.95 32.76
N LYS A 498 -49.23 17.20 33.73
CA LYS A 498 -48.06 17.56 34.52
C LYS A 498 -46.77 17.24 33.77
N LYS A 499 -45.76 18.10 33.95
CA LYS A 499 -44.39 17.88 33.47
C LYS A 499 -43.40 17.54 34.59
N GLU A 500 -43.84 17.67 35.84
CA GLU A 500 -43.02 17.50 37.03
C GLU A 500 -43.68 16.50 37.98
N PHE A 501 -42.86 15.59 38.53
CA PHE A 501 -43.28 14.58 39.49
C PHE A 501 -42.28 14.51 40.64
N GLU A 502 -42.75 14.08 41.81
CA GLU A 502 -41.88 13.77 42.93
C GLU A 502 -41.26 12.39 42.74
N LEU A 503 -39.96 12.29 43.03
CA LEU A 503 -39.23 11.04 43.13
C LEU A 503 -39.10 10.67 44.62
N PHE A 504 -39.82 9.62 45.01
CA PHE A 504 -39.78 9.10 46.37
C PHE A 504 -38.49 8.32 46.61
N ALA A 505 -37.92 8.44 47.82
CA ALA A 505 -36.71 7.73 48.21
C ALA A 505 -36.87 6.20 48.20
N SER A 506 -38.10 5.69 48.39
CA SER A 506 -38.39 4.25 48.36
C SER A 506 -39.85 3.93 48.03
N TYR A 507 -40.13 2.67 47.69
CA TYR A 507 -41.50 2.18 47.54
C TYR A 507 -42.30 2.27 48.85
N LYS A 508 -41.65 2.16 50.01
CA LYS A 508 -42.31 2.28 51.32
C LYS A 508 -42.87 3.68 51.55
N ASP A 509 -42.21 4.72 51.06
CA ASP A 509 -42.66 6.10 51.23
C ASP A 509 -43.91 6.38 50.39
N ILE A 510 -43.99 5.81 49.18
CA ILE A 510 -45.23 5.81 48.38
C ILE A 510 -46.39 5.14 49.14
N GLN A 511 -46.12 4.07 49.89
CA GLN A 511 -47.15 3.36 50.66
C GLN A 511 -47.58 4.11 51.92
N ARG A 512 -46.66 4.79 52.60
CA ARG A 512 -46.96 5.64 53.76
C ARG A 512 -47.92 6.76 53.37
N GLU A 513 -47.63 7.47 52.28
CA GLU A 513 -48.49 8.54 51.78
C GLU A 513 -49.91 8.05 51.40
N LYS A 514 -50.04 6.81 50.91
CA LYS A 514 -51.35 6.19 50.63
C LYS A 514 -52.15 5.94 51.92
N ARG A 515 -51.49 5.50 53.00
CA ARG A 515 -52.13 5.22 54.30
C ARG A 515 -52.58 6.49 55.01
N ASP A 516 -51.76 7.54 54.97
CA ASP A 516 -52.10 8.82 55.61
C ASP A 516 -53.31 9.49 54.95
N LYS A 517 -53.51 9.28 53.64
CA LYS A 517 -54.72 9.71 52.92
C LYS A 517 -55.98 8.89 53.24
N THR A 518 -55.85 7.66 53.73
CA THR A 518 -57.00 6.80 54.05
C THR A 518 -57.49 6.93 55.50
N ASN A 519 -56.65 7.41 56.42
CA ASN A 519 -56.97 7.58 57.85
C ASN A 519 -57.45 9.00 58.22
N GLY A 520 -58.15 9.70 57.32
CA GLY A 520 -58.76 10.99 57.64
C GLY A 520 -59.73 10.88 58.84
N PHE A 521 -59.38 11.52 59.95
CA PHE A 521 -60.25 11.67 61.13
C PHE A 521 -61.59 12.29 60.71
N ILE A 522 -62.70 11.61 61.01
CA ILE A 522 -64.03 12.22 61.03
C ILE A 522 -64.22 12.78 62.44
N VAL A 523 -64.20 14.10 62.56
CA VAL A 523 -64.66 14.79 63.78
C VAL A 523 -66.18 14.91 63.68
N TYR A 524 -66.91 14.13 64.48
CA TYR A 524 -68.28 14.50 64.84
C TYR A 524 -68.19 15.40 66.08
N SER A 525 -68.88 16.54 66.00
CA SER A 525 -69.08 17.54 67.04
C SER A 525 -69.60 16.97 68.36
#